data_AF-A0A524A6C1-F1
#
_entry.id   AF-A0A524A6C1-F1
#
_cell.length_a   1.000
_cell.length_b   1.000
_cell.length_c   1.000
_cell.angle_alpha   90.00
_cell.angle_beta   90.00
_cell.angle_gamma   90.00
#
_symmetry.space_group_name_H-M   'P 1'
#
loop_
_entity.id
_entity.type
_entity.pdbx_description
1 polymer ?
#
loop_
_entity_poly.entity_id
_entity_poly.type
_entity_poly.pdbx_seq_one_letter_code
_entity_poly.pdbx_strand_id
1 'polypeptide(L)' 'MRGKWDTLSGKGSLRRLIKETIQTNGGEMPLEELLEYLRKKGYMKETIRPRLHLLDIEVVDGKVRLKG' A
#
# COMPACT_ATOMS: atom_id res chain seq x y z
N MET A 1 -11.91 -16.93 5.00
CA MET A 1 -11.73 -16.27 3.69
C MET A 1 -10.25 -16.01 3.49
N ARG A 2 -9.58 -16.66 2.54
CA ARG A 2 -8.20 -16.29 2.15
C ARG A 2 -8.27 -14.94 1.44
N GLY A 3 -7.81 -13.88 2.10
CA GLY A 3 -7.70 -12.57 1.46
C GLY A 3 -6.70 -12.65 0.31
N LYS A 4 -6.87 -11.81 -0.72
CA LYS A 4 -5.96 -11.71 -1.90
C LYS A 4 -4.47 -11.48 -1.56
N TRP A 5 -4.13 -11.33 -0.28
CA TRP A 5 -2.78 -11.23 0.25
C TRP A 5 -2.05 -12.57 0.38
N ASP A 6 -2.77 -13.69 0.59
CA ASP A 6 -2.15 -14.99 0.96
C ASP A 6 -1.46 -15.72 -0.21
N THR A 7 -1.54 -15.22 -1.43
CA THR A 7 -0.79 -15.76 -2.57
C THR A 7 0.49 -14.96 -2.77
N LEU A 8 1.62 -15.66 -2.98
CA LEU A 8 2.92 -15.04 -3.31
C LEU A 8 2.81 -14.05 -4.49
N SER A 9 1.90 -14.33 -5.43
CA SER A 9 1.54 -13.48 -6.58
C SER A 9 0.72 -12.23 -6.22
N GLY A 10 -0.05 -12.25 -5.12
CA GLY A 10 -0.78 -11.09 -4.60
C GLY A 10 0.12 -10.05 -3.93
N LYS A 11 1.15 -10.50 -3.21
CA LYS A 11 2.12 -9.61 -2.53
C LYS A 11 2.94 -8.77 -3.51
N GLY A 12 3.45 -9.38 -4.59
CA GLY A 12 4.20 -8.68 -5.63
C GLY A 12 3.35 -7.64 -6.38
N SER A 13 2.14 -8.03 -6.77
CA SER A 13 1.18 -7.17 -7.45
C SER A 13 0.77 -5.98 -6.58
N LEU A 14 0.56 -6.19 -5.29
CA LEU A 14 0.19 -5.12 -4.36
C LEU A 14 1.36 -4.16 -4.07
N ARG A 15 2.58 -4.68 -3.87
CA ARG A 15 3.77 -3.82 -3.74
C ARG A 15 3.92 -2.93 -4.96
N ARG A 16 3.80 -3.50 -6.16
CA ARG A 16 3.88 -2.76 -7.42
C ARG A 16 2.79 -1.69 -7.52
N LEU A 17 1.55 -2.06 -7.26
CA LEU A 17 0.40 -1.14 -7.29
C LEU A 17 0.61 0.07 -6.37
N ILE A 18 1.05 -0.17 -5.13
CA ILE A 18 1.28 0.92 -4.18
C ILE A 18 2.46 1.79 -4.61
N LYS A 19 3.55 1.18 -5.08
CA LYS A 19 4.71 1.93 -5.59
C LYS A 19 4.33 2.84 -6.74
N GLU A 20 3.63 2.32 -7.74
CA GLU A 20 3.14 3.10 -8.88
C GLU A 20 2.22 4.24 -8.40
N THR A 21 1.30 3.96 -7.47
CA THR A 21 0.37 4.98 -6.94
C THR A 21 1.13 6.11 -6.24
N ILE A 22 2.09 5.81 -5.37
CA ILE A 22 2.89 6.82 -4.67
C ILE A 22 3.73 7.64 -5.66
N GLN A 23 4.35 6.98 -6.65
CA GLN A 23 5.15 7.67 -7.68
C GLN A 23 4.30 8.60 -8.55
N THR A 24 3.10 8.18 -8.96
CA THR A 24 2.17 9.03 -9.71
C THR A 24 1.71 10.26 -8.92
N ASN A 25 1.70 10.19 -7.58
CA ASN A 25 1.40 11.31 -6.70
C ASN A 25 2.63 12.16 -6.32
N GLY A 26 3.74 12.04 -7.05
CA GLY A 26 4.94 12.85 -6.80
C GLY A 26 5.88 12.29 -5.74
N GLY A 27 5.73 11.02 -5.37
CA GLY A 27 6.64 10.32 -4.44
C GLY A 27 6.16 10.28 -2.99
N GLU A 28 5.11 11.02 -2.65
CA GLU A 28 4.41 10.97 -1.36
C GLU A 28 2.90 11.17 -1.52
N MET A 29 2.10 10.61 -0.62
CA MET A 29 0.66 10.88 -0.57
C MET A 29 0.09 10.63 0.83
N PRO A 30 -1.09 11.14 1.19
CA PRO A 30 -1.72 10.84 2.48
C PRO A 30 -1.97 9.34 2.66
N LEU A 31 -1.67 8.80 3.85
CA LEU A 31 -1.88 7.39 4.18
C LEU A 31 -3.35 6.99 3.97
N GLU A 32 -4.28 7.81 4.43
CA GLU A 32 -5.71 7.51 4.36
C GLU A 32 -6.21 7.47 2.91
N GLU A 33 -5.66 8.31 2.02
CA GLU A 33 -5.97 8.27 0.59
C GLU A 33 -5.46 6.99 -0.08
N LEU A 34 -4.24 6.55 0.26
CA LEU A 34 -3.71 5.27 -0.20
C LEU A 34 -4.61 4.11 0.26
N LEU A 35 -4.97 4.08 1.54
CA LEU A 35 -5.82 3.03 2.10
C LEU A 35 -7.22 3.04 1.46
N GLU A 36 -7.79 4.21 1.22
CA GLU A 36 -9.06 4.41 0.50
C GLU A 36 -8.99 3.86 -0.92
N TYR A 37 -7.91 4.17 -1.65
CA TYR A 37 -7.66 3.65 -2.99
C TYR A 37 -7.56 2.11 -2.99
N LEU A 38 -6.78 1.54 -2.07
CA LEU A 38 -6.62 0.09 -1.95
C LEU A 38 -7.92 -0.61 -1.55
N ARG A 39 -8.74 0.02 -0.70
CA ARG A 39 -10.09 -0.46 -0.38
C ARG A 39 -10.96 -0.55 -1.62
N LYS A 40 -10.96 0.47 -2.48
CA LYS A 40 -11.70 0.47 -3.76
C LYS A 40 -11.21 -0.63 -4.72
N LYS A 41 -9.96 -1.08 -4.61
CA LYS A 41 -9.39 -2.21 -5.36
C LYS A 41 -9.68 -3.58 -4.72
N GLY A 42 -10.38 -3.60 -3.57
CA GLY A 42 -10.77 -4.83 -2.86
C GLY A 42 -9.74 -5.34 -1.85
N TYR A 43 -8.82 -4.48 -1.40
CA TYR A 43 -7.90 -4.80 -0.31
C TYR A 43 -8.41 -4.26 1.04
N MET A 44 -8.15 -4.96 2.13
CA MET A 44 -8.60 -4.56 3.47
C MET A 44 -7.59 -3.61 4.12
N LYS A 45 -8.03 -2.44 4.57
CA LYS A 45 -7.18 -1.38 5.14
C LYS A 45 -6.44 -1.88 6.39
N GLU A 46 -7.14 -2.63 7.22
CA GLU A 46 -6.68 -3.21 8.49
C GLU A 46 -5.55 -4.22 8.26
N THR A 47 -5.57 -4.90 7.11
CA THR A 47 -4.53 -5.85 6.72
C THR A 47 -3.30 -5.11 6.17
N ILE A 48 -3.49 -4.04 5.41
CA ILE A 48 -2.40 -3.34 4.74
C ILE A 48 -1.63 -2.43 5.70
N ARG A 49 -2.33 -1.65 6.52
CA ARG A 49 -1.73 -0.63 7.40
C ARG A 49 -0.54 -1.14 8.22
N PRO A 50 -0.62 -2.27 8.96
CA PRO A 50 0.52 -2.78 9.72
C PRO A 50 1.62 -3.37 8.83
N ARG A 51 1.36 -3.64 7.55
CA ARG A 51 2.28 -4.32 6.62
C ARG A 51 2.96 -3.40 5.62
N LEU A 52 2.70 -2.09 5.65
CA LEU A 52 3.34 -1.11 4.75
C LEU A 52 4.87 -1.17 4.81
N HIS A 53 5.44 -1.36 6.01
CA HIS A 53 6.89 -1.50 6.19
C HIS A 53 7.47 -2.72 5.44
N LEU A 54 6.70 -3.80 5.25
CA LEU A 54 7.11 -5.00 4.51
C LEU A 54 7.07 -4.80 2.98
N LEU A 55 6.56 -3.65 2.53
CA LEU A 55 6.40 -3.29 1.13
C LEU A 55 7.35 -2.15 0.71
N ASP A 56 8.34 -1.83 1.56
CA ASP A 56 9.26 -0.69 1.41
C ASP A 56 8.51 0.65 1.37
N ILE A 57 7.50 0.79 2.22
CA ILE A 57 6.73 2.02 2.39
C ILE A 57 6.89 2.46 3.83
N GLU A 58 7.26 3.71 4.03
CA GLU A 58 7.28 4.34 5.35
C GLU A 58 6.13 5.33 5.49
N VAL A 59 5.70 5.52 6.74
CA VAL A 59 4.67 6.50 7.12
C VAL A 59 5.34 7.58 7.96
N VAL A 60 5.32 8.83 7.47
CA VAL A 60 5.90 10.00 8.15
C VAL A 60 4.85 11.11 8.12
N ASP A 61 4.53 11.68 9.28
CA ASP A 61 3.54 12.76 9.43
C ASP A 61 2.19 12.49 8.74
N GLY A 62 1.71 11.24 8.82
CA GLY A 62 0.45 10.81 8.21
C GLY A 62 0.48 10.61 6.70
N LYS A 63 1.65 10.78 6.06
CA LYS A 63 1.88 10.51 4.63
C LYS A 63 2.66 9.22 4.43
N VAL A 64 2.41 8.56 3.32
CA VAL A 64 3.19 7.42 2.83
C VAL A 64 4.19 7.87 1.77
N ARG A 65 5.39 7.31 1.82
CA ARG A 65 6.41 7.47 0.79
C ARG A 65 7.22 6.19 0.63
N LEU A 66 7.95 6.07 -0.48
CA LEU A 66 8.83 4.93 -0.71
C LEU A 66 10.03 5.00 0.21
N LYS A 67 10.36 3.87 0.83
CA LYS A 67 11.62 3.71 1.54
C LYS A 67 12.75 3.69 0.51
N GLY A 68 13.76 4.53 0.74
CA GLY A 68 15.02 4.54 -0.03
C GLY A 68 15.83 3.26 0.15
#